data_AF-R7HL99-F1
#
_entry.id   AF-R7HL99-F1
#
_cell.length_a   1.000
_cell.length_b   1.000
_cell.length_c   1.000
_cell.angle_alpha   90.00
_cell.angle_beta   90.00
_cell.angle_gamma   90.00
#
_symmetry.space_group_name_H-M   'P 1'
#
loop_
_entity.id
_entity.type
_entity.pdbx_description
1 polymer ?
#
loop_
_entity_poly.entity_id
_entity_poly.type
_entity_poly.pdbx_seq_one_letter_code
_entity_poly.pdbx_strand_id
1 'polypeptide(L)'
;MKWSTVTVGVMILGIIGVSIILLFQQLTTTNENDYYLLKEITEAAMVDSIDISYYRETGNLKIVREKFVENFTRRFAESTLIIGTKYTIKFFDVMEEPPKVSVRIDTGIDNYKIYNTSGDYKVLNQLTGIFEYVGKDDNGKAITKIDNPYEEKEKKMTYYSIVKKSNATGKYDTTLELNLPDELVSGKIKNVTLSNVEYQDASNLTQGELNTAILQRDIYFKNANNDYDYFLTLANIEKNMYNRNSIKISKQDEYKISINSISSGSKDYAIIKYITTWKYEEYKYKLS
;
A
#
# COMPACT_ATOMS: atom_id res chain seq x y z
N MET A 1 31.01 -20.59 -70.02
CA MET A 1 30.00 -21.10 -69.07
C MET A 1 30.52 -21.30 -67.63
N LYS A 2 31.76 -21.78 -67.37
CA LYS A 2 32.24 -22.07 -65.99
C LYS A 2 32.19 -20.89 -64.99
N TRP A 3 32.49 -19.67 -65.44
CA TRP A 3 32.44 -18.48 -64.59
C TRP A 3 31.02 -18.09 -64.15
N SER A 4 30.01 -18.36 -64.97
CA SER A 4 28.61 -18.06 -64.65
C SER A 4 28.08 -18.95 -63.53
N THR A 5 28.47 -20.23 -63.49
CA THR A 5 28.08 -21.16 -62.41
C THR A 5 28.72 -20.78 -61.08
N VAL A 6 29.96 -20.28 -61.08
CA VAL A 6 30.64 -19.80 -59.88
C VAL A 6 29.97 -18.54 -59.33
N THR A 7 29.62 -17.57 -60.18
CA THR A 7 28.91 -16.36 -59.76
C THR A 7 27.53 -16.66 -59.16
N VAL A 8 26.76 -17.57 -59.78
CA VAL A 8 25.45 -17.99 -59.25
C VAL A 8 25.61 -18.75 -57.92
N GLY A 9 26.63 -19.60 -57.79
CA GLY A 9 26.93 -20.31 -56.54
C GLY A 9 27.26 -19.36 -55.38
N VAL A 10 28.05 -18.31 -55.63
CA VAL A 10 28.37 -17.29 -54.62
C VAL A 10 27.13 -16.48 -54.22
N MET A 11 26.25 -16.13 -55.16
CA MET A 11 25.01 -15.43 -54.84
C MET A 11 24.07 -16.27 -53.96
N ILE A 12 23.91 -17.56 -54.24
CA ILE A 12 23.06 -18.46 -53.43
C ILE A 12 23.64 -18.61 -52.01
N LEU A 13 24.97 -18.79 -51.88
CA LEU A 13 25.62 -18.85 -50.57
C LEU A 13 25.47 -17.54 -49.79
N GLY A 14 25.51 -16.39 -50.48
CA GLY A 14 25.25 -15.08 -49.87
C GLY A 14 23.84 -14.97 -49.29
N ILE A 15 22.81 -15.40 -50.04
CA ILE A 15 21.42 -15.38 -49.58
C ILE A 15 21.21 -16.31 -48.38
N ILE A 16 21.81 -17.51 -48.41
CA ILE A 16 21.77 -18.44 -47.28
C ILE A 16 22.47 -17.84 -46.05
N GLY A 17 23.65 -17.23 -46.24
CA GLY A 17 24.41 -16.59 -45.17
C GLY A 17 23.63 -15.46 -44.49
N VAL A 18 23.01 -14.57 -45.28
CA VAL A 18 22.16 -13.49 -44.73
C VAL A 18 20.95 -14.05 -43.99
N SER A 19 20.30 -15.10 -44.52
CA SER A 19 19.18 -15.76 -43.84
C SER A 19 19.60 -16.35 -42.50
N ILE A 20 20.76 -16.99 -42.41
CA ILE A 20 21.26 -17.53 -41.13
C ILE A 20 21.54 -16.41 -40.12
N ILE A 21 22.13 -15.28 -40.55
CA ILE A 21 22.38 -14.13 -39.68
C ILE A 21 21.06 -13.56 -39.13
N LEU A 22 20.05 -13.42 -39.98
CA LEU A 22 18.72 -12.93 -39.57
C LEU A 22 18.04 -13.89 -38.58
N LEU A 23 18.21 -15.21 -38.74
CA LEU A 23 17.73 -16.20 -37.77
C LEU A 23 18.40 -16.00 -36.40
N PHE A 24 19.72 -15.91 -36.35
CA PHE A 24 20.44 -15.71 -35.09
C PHE A 24 20.12 -14.38 -34.44
N GLN A 25 19.93 -13.33 -35.24
CA GLN A 25 19.47 -12.03 -34.74
C GLN A 25 18.10 -12.16 -34.09
N GLN A 26 17.14 -12.80 -34.74
CA GLN A 26 15.80 -13.03 -34.18
C GLN A 26 15.85 -13.87 -32.91
N LEU A 27 16.60 -14.98 -32.90
CA LEU A 27 16.79 -15.82 -31.72
C LEU A 27 17.37 -15.04 -30.53
N THR A 28 18.40 -14.22 -30.79
CA THR A 28 19.06 -13.44 -29.73
C THR A 28 18.13 -12.37 -29.18
N THR A 29 17.45 -11.61 -30.05
CA THR A 29 16.50 -10.57 -29.63
C THR A 29 15.31 -11.16 -28.87
N THR A 30 14.74 -12.26 -29.33
CA THR A 30 13.66 -12.96 -28.62
C THR A 30 14.13 -13.46 -27.26
N ASN A 31 15.33 -14.05 -27.18
CA ASN A 31 15.88 -14.55 -25.93
C ASN A 31 16.07 -13.45 -24.87
N GLU A 32 16.65 -12.31 -25.27
CA GLU A 32 16.84 -11.19 -24.36
C GLU A 32 15.51 -10.62 -23.86
N ASN A 33 14.56 -10.37 -24.77
CA ASN A 33 13.25 -9.85 -24.42
C ASN A 33 12.51 -10.79 -23.45
N ASP A 34 12.40 -12.07 -23.82
CA ASP A 34 11.71 -13.08 -23.01
C ASP A 34 12.37 -13.27 -21.63
N TYR A 35 13.70 -13.16 -21.54
CA TYR A 35 14.41 -13.25 -20.26
C TYR A 35 14.06 -12.09 -19.31
N TYR A 36 14.10 -10.85 -19.80
CA TYR A 36 13.75 -9.68 -18.98
C TYR A 36 12.29 -9.71 -18.57
N LEU A 37 11.42 -10.08 -19.51
CA LEU A 37 10.00 -10.25 -19.27
C LEU A 37 9.72 -11.30 -18.19
N LEU A 38 10.35 -12.49 -18.32
CA LEU A 38 10.23 -13.57 -17.36
C LEU A 38 10.70 -13.12 -15.97
N LYS A 39 11.80 -12.37 -15.90
CA LYS A 39 12.34 -11.84 -14.65
C LYS A 39 11.37 -10.89 -13.96
N GLU A 40 10.95 -9.84 -14.64
CA GLU A 40 10.07 -8.81 -14.07
C GLU A 40 8.74 -9.42 -13.59
N ILE A 41 8.15 -10.30 -14.41
CA ILE A 41 6.88 -10.95 -14.07
C ILE A 41 7.06 -11.92 -12.90
N THR A 42 8.15 -12.69 -12.87
CA THR A 42 8.40 -13.62 -11.76
C THR A 42 8.55 -12.85 -10.45
N GLU A 43 9.35 -11.78 -10.44
CA GLU A 43 9.54 -10.93 -9.26
C GLU A 43 8.20 -10.33 -8.79
N ALA A 44 7.45 -9.70 -9.69
CA ALA A 44 6.18 -9.07 -9.34
C ALA A 44 5.11 -10.09 -8.89
N ALA A 45 5.02 -11.24 -9.58
CA ALA A 45 4.09 -12.31 -9.20
C ALA A 45 4.45 -12.93 -7.84
N MET A 46 5.73 -13.06 -7.50
CA MET A 46 6.14 -13.53 -6.17
C MET A 46 5.74 -12.55 -5.07
N VAL A 47 5.93 -11.24 -5.28
CA VAL A 47 5.52 -10.19 -4.32
C VAL A 47 4.01 -10.23 -4.06
N ASP A 48 3.19 -10.29 -5.12
CA ASP A 48 1.74 -10.32 -5.00
C ASP A 48 1.21 -11.60 -4.34
N SER A 49 2.03 -12.65 -4.30
CA SER A 49 1.66 -13.96 -3.77
C SER A 49 2.03 -14.15 -2.31
N ILE A 50 2.64 -13.15 -1.68
CA ILE A 50 3.00 -13.19 -0.26
C ILE A 50 1.74 -13.33 0.61
N ASP A 51 1.78 -14.28 1.54
CA ASP A 51 0.76 -14.38 2.58
C ASP A 51 1.05 -13.37 3.70
N ILE A 52 0.46 -12.18 3.56
CA ILE A 52 0.62 -11.09 4.52
C ILE A 52 0.05 -11.45 5.90
N SER A 53 -1.01 -12.28 5.97
CA SER A 53 -1.59 -12.70 7.24
C SER A 53 -0.65 -13.64 7.98
N TYR A 54 -0.13 -14.66 7.29
CA TYR A 54 0.87 -15.57 7.85
C TYR A 54 2.14 -14.83 8.28
N TYR A 55 2.61 -13.89 7.47
CA TYR A 55 3.77 -13.06 7.81
C TYR A 55 3.52 -12.20 9.06
N ARG A 56 2.30 -11.69 9.27
CA ARG A 56 1.95 -10.90 10.47
C ARG A 56 1.91 -11.74 11.73
N GLU A 57 1.49 -13.01 11.64
CA GLU A 57 1.33 -13.90 12.80
C GLU A 57 2.63 -14.60 13.17
N THR A 58 3.37 -15.10 12.18
CA THR A 58 4.56 -15.92 12.40
C THR A 58 5.86 -15.15 12.22
N GLY A 59 5.85 -14.03 11.48
CA GLY A 59 7.05 -13.33 11.04
C GLY A 59 7.84 -14.05 9.93
N ASN A 60 7.42 -15.25 9.52
CA ASN A 60 8.07 -16.00 8.46
C ASN A 60 7.47 -15.65 7.10
N LEU A 61 8.31 -15.63 6.08
CA LEU A 61 7.87 -15.35 4.73
C LEU A 61 7.33 -16.62 4.07
N LYS A 62 6.12 -16.52 3.53
CA LYS A 62 5.44 -17.57 2.80
C LYS A 62 4.74 -16.99 1.58
N ILE A 63 4.79 -17.70 0.45
CA ILE A 63 3.95 -17.41 -0.72
C ILE A 63 2.82 -18.43 -0.84
N VAL A 64 1.68 -18.02 -1.38
CA VAL A 64 0.58 -18.91 -1.75
C VAL A 64 0.79 -19.38 -3.19
N ARG A 65 0.92 -20.69 -3.40
CA ARG A 65 1.23 -21.26 -4.72
C ARG A 65 0.19 -20.86 -5.77
N GLU A 66 -1.09 -20.93 -5.45
CA GLU A 66 -2.19 -20.66 -6.37
C GLU A 66 -2.18 -19.20 -6.82
N LYS A 67 -1.95 -18.27 -5.89
CA LYS A 67 -1.82 -16.84 -6.19
C LYS A 67 -0.65 -16.59 -7.13
N PHE A 68 0.47 -17.29 -6.94
CA PHE A 68 1.63 -17.14 -7.80
C PHE A 68 1.33 -17.57 -9.24
N VAL A 69 0.74 -18.73 -9.42
CA VAL A 69 0.40 -19.25 -10.76
C VAL A 69 -0.60 -18.32 -11.46
N GLU A 70 -1.61 -17.83 -10.75
CA GLU A 70 -2.60 -16.89 -11.27
C GLU A 70 -1.98 -15.55 -11.68
N ASN A 71 -1.25 -14.93 -10.75
CA ASN A 71 -0.64 -13.62 -10.95
C ASN A 71 0.42 -13.66 -12.06
N PHE A 72 1.24 -14.72 -12.08
CA PHE A 72 2.23 -14.93 -13.14
C PHE A 72 1.55 -15.06 -14.50
N THR A 73 0.56 -15.95 -14.63
CA THR A 73 -0.10 -16.22 -15.91
C THR A 73 -0.81 -14.98 -16.43
N ARG A 74 -1.47 -14.21 -15.56
CA ARG A 74 -2.12 -12.95 -15.89
C ARG A 74 -1.12 -11.91 -16.39
N ARG A 75 -0.07 -11.61 -15.61
CA ARG A 75 0.97 -10.64 -15.99
C ARG A 75 1.69 -11.05 -17.27
N PHE A 76 1.93 -12.34 -17.48
CA PHE A 76 2.54 -12.86 -18.70
C PHE A 76 1.66 -12.73 -19.94
N ALA A 77 0.35 -12.96 -19.79
CA ALA A 77 -0.60 -12.75 -20.87
C ALA A 77 -0.77 -11.26 -21.23
N GLU A 78 -0.68 -10.35 -20.25
CA GLU A 78 -0.79 -8.90 -20.46
C GLU A 78 0.45 -8.30 -21.15
N SER A 79 1.64 -8.78 -20.79
CA SER A 79 2.91 -8.23 -21.29
C SER A 79 3.35 -8.80 -22.63
N THR A 80 2.80 -9.95 -23.05
CA THR A 80 3.03 -10.48 -24.40
C THR A 80 2.01 -9.91 -25.37
N LEU A 81 2.46 -9.27 -26.45
CA LEU A 81 1.58 -8.88 -27.54
C LEU A 81 1.03 -10.16 -28.17
N ILE A 82 -0.24 -10.49 -27.90
CA ILE A 82 -0.95 -11.75 -28.24
C ILE A 82 -0.92 -12.11 -29.75
N ILE A 83 -0.35 -11.27 -30.62
CA ILE A 83 -0.38 -11.44 -32.06
C ILE A 83 0.88 -12.16 -32.55
N GLY A 84 0.78 -13.48 -32.74
CA GLY A 84 1.66 -14.24 -33.65
C GLY A 84 2.71 -15.15 -33.01
N THR A 85 2.96 -15.05 -31.71
CA THR A 85 3.97 -15.88 -31.01
C THR A 85 3.30 -16.84 -30.03
N LYS A 86 3.65 -18.13 -30.10
CA LYS A 86 3.15 -19.15 -29.18
C LYS A 86 4.11 -19.28 -28.00
N TYR A 87 3.60 -19.03 -26.80
CA TYR A 87 4.32 -19.22 -25.55
C TYR A 87 3.77 -20.43 -24.81
N THR A 88 4.66 -21.29 -24.31
CA THR A 88 4.32 -22.36 -23.37
C THR A 88 4.97 -22.08 -22.02
N ILE A 89 4.14 -21.86 -20.99
CA ILE A 89 4.60 -21.63 -19.62
C ILE A 89 4.67 -22.97 -18.88
N LYS A 90 5.79 -23.23 -18.19
CA LYS A 90 5.99 -24.42 -17.36
C LYS A 90 6.48 -24.02 -15.97
N PHE A 91 5.71 -24.40 -14.96
CA PHE A 91 6.09 -24.26 -13.56
C PHE A 91 6.78 -25.55 -13.12
N PHE A 92 8.06 -25.47 -12.74
CA PHE A 92 8.85 -26.63 -12.30
C PHE A 92 8.76 -26.86 -10.80
N ASP A 93 8.85 -25.77 -10.06
CA ASP A 93 8.87 -25.80 -8.61
C ASP A 93 8.20 -24.52 -8.11
N VAL A 94 7.29 -24.66 -7.16
CA VAL A 94 6.66 -23.54 -6.45
C VAL A 94 6.55 -23.99 -5.00
N MET A 95 7.56 -23.66 -4.22
CA MET A 95 7.63 -23.91 -2.79
C MET A 95 7.09 -22.70 -2.04
N GLU A 96 6.22 -22.95 -1.06
CA GLU A 96 5.63 -21.88 -0.25
C GLU A 96 6.58 -21.40 0.85
N GLU A 97 7.29 -22.34 1.49
CA GLU A 97 8.24 -22.10 2.58
C GLU A 97 9.44 -23.07 2.46
N PRO A 98 10.68 -22.59 2.25
CA PRO A 98 11.02 -21.22 1.87
C PRO A 98 10.45 -20.87 0.48
N PRO A 99 10.07 -19.61 0.24
CA PRO A 99 9.43 -19.18 -1.00
C PRO A 99 10.41 -19.25 -2.17
N LYS A 100 10.24 -20.28 -3.00
CA LYS A 100 11.05 -20.54 -4.19
C LYS A 100 10.14 -20.84 -5.37
N VAL A 101 10.41 -20.23 -6.51
CA VAL A 101 9.70 -20.51 -7.75
C VAL A 101 10.69 -20.78 -8.87
N SER A 102 10.37 -21.71 -9.75
CA SER A 102 11.12 -21.97 -10.97
C SER A 102 10.16 -22.06 -12.15
N VAL A 103 10.32 -21.15 -13.10
CA VAL A 103 9.43 -21.00 -14.24
C VAL A 103 10.25 -21.04 -15.52
N ARG A 104 9.73 -21.71 -16.53
CA ARG A 104 10.26 -21.71 -17.89
C ARG A 104 9.22 -21.26 -18.88
N ILE A 105 9.68 -20.53 -19.88
CA ILE A 105 8.92 -20.17 -21.06
C ILE A 105 9.61 -20.78 -22.27
N ASP A 106 8.81 -21.48 -23.07
CA ASP A 106 9.21 -21.96 -24.38
C ASP A 106 8.53 -21.08 -25.43
N THR A 107 9.32 -20.35 -26.22
CA THR A 107 8.85 -19.44 -27.27
C THR A 107 9.08 -20.07 -28.63
N GLY A 108 8.01 -20.29 -29.40
CA GLY A 108 8.07 -20.88 -30.73
C GLY A 108 8.28 -19.83 -31.83
N ILE A 109 9.35 -19.99 -32.61
CA ILE A 109 9.54 -19.32 -33.90
C ILE A 109 9.13 -20.34 -34.98
N ASP A 110 7.86 -20.28 -35.36
CA ASP A 110 7.27 -21.18 -36.34
C ASP A 110 7.64 -20.74 -37.77
N ASN A 111 7.90 -21.70 -38.66
CA ASN A 111 8.05 -21.49 -40.10
C ASN A 111 9.21 -20.59 -40.57
N TYR A 112 10.38 -20.61 -39.91
CA TYR A 112 11.54 -19.89 -40.43
C TYR A 112 12.07 -20.60 -41.70
N LYS A 113 12.14 -19.88 -42.83
CA LYS A 113 12.56 -20.45 -44.12
C LYS A 113 14.00 -20.08 -44.45
N ILE A 114 14.83 -21.10 -44.64
CA ILE A 114 16.16 -20.99 -45.25
C ILE A 114 16.09 -21.60 -46.64
N TYR A 115 16.10 -20.75 -47.66
CA TYR A 115 15.88 -21.16 -49.06
C TYR A 115 14.56 -21.94 -49.21
N ASN A 116 14.61 -23.26 -49.47
CA ASN A 116 13.43 -24.11 -49.62
C ASN A 116 13.12 -24.96 -48.37
N THR A 117 13.91 -24.84 -47.30
CA THR A 117 13.74 -25.61 -46.07
C THR A 117 13.11 -24.74 -45.00
N SER A 118 11.94 -25.13 -44.49
CA SER A 118 11.34 -24.56 -43.29
C SER A 118 11.77 -25.34 -42.05
N GLY A 119 12.15 -24.63 -40.98
CA GLY A 119 12.42 -25.21 -39.68
C GLY A 119 11.69 -24.45 -38.57
N ASP A 120 11.34 -25.17 -37.52
CA ASP A 120 10.79 -24.58 -36.29
C ASP A 120 11.90 -24.48 -35.25
N TYR A 121 12.06 -23.29 -34.68
CA TYR A 121 13.05 -23.02 -33.64
C TYR A 121 12.35 -22.65 -32.35
N LYS A 122 12.91 -23.08 -31.21
CA LYS A 122 12.38 -22.75 -29.89
C LYS A 122 13.43 -22.06 -29.06
N VAL A 123 13.05 -20.94 -28.45
CA VAL A 123 13.86 -20.24 -27.45
C VAL A 123 13.36 -20.68 -26.08
N LEU A 124 14.28 -21.08 -25.21
CA LEU A 124 13.99 -21.65 -23.89
C LEU A 124 14.60 -20.73 -22.83
N ASN A 125 13.74 -20.05 -22.06
CA ASN A 125 14.17 -19.23 -20.93
C ASN A 125 13.67 -19.83 -19.63
N GLN A 126 14.58 -20.11 -18.70
CA GLN A 126 14.25 -20.60 -17.37
C GLN A 126 14.83 -19.67 -16.32
N LEU A 127 14.00 -19.32 -15.33
CA LEU A 127 14.38 -18.52 -14.18
C LEU A 127 13.98 -19.24 -12.90
N THR A 128 14.87 -19.18 -11.91
CA THR A 128 14.56 -19.58 -10.54
C THR A 128 14.70 -18.35 -9.65
N GLY A 129 13.61 -18.00 -8.97
CA GLY A 129 13.55 -16.93 -7.98
C GLY A 129 13.41 -17.51 -6.58
N ILE A 130 14.15 -16.93 -5.63
CA ILE A 130 13.97 -17.18 -4.20
C ILE A 130 13.63 -15.84 -3.58
N PHE A 131 12.60 -15.80 -2.74
CA PHE A 131 12.25 -14.60 -2.01
C PHE A 131 12.98 -14.63 -0.67
N GLU A 132 13.90 -13.70 -0.49
CA GLU A 132 14.64 -13.53 0.76
C GLU A 132 14.16 -12.25 1.46
N TYR A 133 14.03 -12.33 2.79
CA TYR A 133 13.71 -11.19 3.62
C TYR A 133 14.74 -11.06 4.72
N VAL A 134 15.29 -9.84 4.90
CA VAL A 134 16.43 -9.57 5.78
C VAL A 134 16.03 -9.17 7.21
N GLY A 135 14.77 -9.37 7.62
CA GLY A 135 14.27 -8.81 8.89
C GLY A 135 13.91 -9.82 9.98
N LYS A 136 14.30 -11.08 9.85
CA LYS A 136 14.08 -12.08 10.92
C LYS A 136 15.28 -13.00 11.12
N ASP A 137 16.42 -12.41 11.44
CA ASP A 137 17.47 -13.16 12.13
C ASP A 137 17.05 -13.34 13.60
N ASP A 138 16.49 -14.51 13.89
CA ASP A 138 16.17 -15.03 15.22
C ASP A 138 17.44 -15.34 16.03
N ASN A 139 18.19 -14.30 16.41
CA ASN A 139 19.29 -14.41 17.37
C ASN A 139 19.12 -13.49 18.60
N GLY A 140 17.87 -13.15 18.96
CA GLY A 140 17.56 -12.40 20.19
C GLY A 140 18.23 -11.02 20.29
N LYS A 141 18.86 -10.54 19.20
CA LYS A 141 19.37 -9.18 19.12
C LYS A 141 18.21 -8.30 18.72
N ALA A 142 17.80 -7.46 19.66
CA ALA A 142 16.86 -6.37 19.41
C ALA A 142 17.27 -5.67 18.11
N ILE A 143 16.34 -5.64 17.16
CA ILE A 143 16.50 -4.95 15.87
C ILE A 143 16.91 -3.52 16.21
N THR A 144 18.17 -3.17 15.96
CA THR A 144 18.62 -1.80 16.18
C THR A 144 17.87 -0.90 15.21
N LYS A 145 17.51 0.33 15.63
CA LYS A 145 16.65 1.29 14.89
C LYS A 145 17.00 1.52 13.40
N ILE A 146 18.14 1.03 12.94
CA ILE A 146 18.62 1.09 11.55
C ILE A 146 17.81 0.15 10.64
N ASP A 147 17.32 -1.00 11.14
CA ASP A 147 16.64 -2.03 10.34
C ASP A 147 15.11 -2.06 10.52
N ASN A 148 14.54 -1.18 11.33
CA ASN A 148 13.09 -1.08 11.46
C ASN A 148 12.50 -0.53 10.14
N PRO A 149 11.70 -1.29 9.38
CA PRO A 149 11.12 -0.81 8.12
C PRO A 149 9.97 0.19 8.36
N TYR A 150 9.67 0.54 9.61
CA TYR A 150 8.71 1.58 9.97
C TYR A 150 9.41 2.84 10.49
N GLU A 151 8.86 3.98 10.15
CA GLU A 151 9.26 5.30 10.63
C GLU A 151 8.19 5.85 11.57
N GLU A 152 8.60 6.31 12.75
CA GLU A 152 7.72 7.00 13.69
C GLU A 152 7.34 8.37 13.11
N LYS A 153 6.03 8.59 12.96
CA LYS A 153 5.47 9.86 12.48
C LYS A 153 4.41 10.38 13.42
N GLU A 154 4.21 11.69 13.35
CA GLU A 154 3.18 12.40 14.10
C GLU A 154 2.22 13.07 13.14
N LYS A 155 0.92 13.00 13.45
CA LYS A 155 -0.12 13.74 12.74
C LYS A 155 -0.95 14.55 13.73
N LYS A 156 -1.07 15.85 13.46
CA LYS A 156 -1.91 16.76 14.23
C LYS A 156 -3.26 16.91 13.55
N MET A 157 -4.33 16.78 14.33
CA MET A 157 -5.71 16.89 13.87
C MET A 157 -6.45 17.86 14.78
N THR A 158 -7.26 18.73 14.19
CA THR A 158 -8.10 19.68 14.94
C THR A 158 -9.47 19.08 15.14
N TYR A 159 -9.93 19.06 16.39
CA TYR A 159 -11.24 18.56 16.79
C TYR A 159 -12.06 19.66 17.44
N TYR A 160 -13.38 19.54 17.28
CA TYR A 160 -14.37 20.37 17.92
C TYR A 160 -15.33 19.46 18.68
N SER A 161 -15.37 19.57 20.01
CA SER A 161 -16.38 18.90 20.82
C SER A 161 -17.44 19.90 21.26
N ILE A 162 -18.70 19.51 21.17
CA ILE A 162 -19.83 20.29 21.69
C ILE A 162 -20.38 19.51 22.89
N VAL A 163 -20.35 20.14 24.05
CA VAL A 163 -20.67 19.53 25.33
C VAL A 163 -21.88 20.22 25.92
N LYS A 164 -22.89 19.44 26.30
CA LYS A 164 -24.07 19.95 27.00
C LYS A 164 -23.75 20.25 28.46
N LYS A 165 -24.32 21.33 28.98
CA LYS A 165 -24.25 21.69 30.39
C LYS A 165 -25.00 20.66 31.24
N SER A 166 -24.37 20.18 32.29
CA SER A 166 -25.03 19.37 33.31
C SER A 166 -25.99 20.23 34.12
N ASN A 167 -27.26 19.80 34.21
CA ASN A 167 -28.26 20.48 35.04
C ASN A 167 -27.95 20.38 36.54
N ALA A 168 -27.22 19.36 36.97
CA ALA A 168 -26.90 19.13 38.38
C ALA A 168 -25.71 19.99 38.87
N THR A 169 -24.70 20.19 38.02
CA THR A 169 -23.46 20.89 38.40
C THR A 169 -23.28 22.23 37.70
N GLY A 170 -24.06 22.53 36.67
CA GLY A 170 -23.88 23.71 35.82
C GLY A 170 -22.61 23.69 34.97
N LYS A 171 -21.95 22.53 34.86
CA LYS A 171 -20.62 22.32 34.26
C LYS A 171 -20.66 21.55 32.95
N TYR A 172 -19.58 21.61 32.17
CA TYR A 172 -19.38 20.91 30.89
C TYR A 172 -18.45 19.71 31.01
N ASP A 173 -18.65 18.89 32.05
CA ASP A 173 -17.78 17.75 32.30
C ASP A 173 -18.23 16.55 31.45
N THR A 174 -17.33 16.01 30.61
CA THR A 174 -17.63 14.85 29.76
C THR A 174 -16.37 14.05 29.41
N THR A 175 -16.58 12.79 29.02
CA THR A 175 -15.54 11.93 28.45
C THR A 175 -15.95 11.50 27.06
N LEU A 176 -15.11 11.78 26.06
CA LEU A 176 -15.35 11.44 24.67
C LEU A 176 -14.32 10.41 24.19
N GLU A 177 -14.79 9.44 23.43
CA GLU A 177 -13.98 8.43 22.75
C GLU A 177 -13.82 8.83 21.29
N LEU A 178 -12.57 9.07 20.88
CA LEU A 178 -12.23 9.46 19.52
C LEU A 178 -12.24 8.23 18.60
N ASN A 179 -12.84 8.39 17.42
CA ASN A 179 -12.68 7.42 16.34
C ASN A 179 -11.27 7.52 15.74
N LEU A 180 -10.76 6.39 15.27
CA LEU A 180 -9.47 6.38 14.57
C LEU A 180 -9.62 7.15 13.25
N PRO A 181 -8.77 8.16 12.96
CA PRO A 181 -8.87 8.91 11.71
C PRO A 181 -8.73 7.98 10.51
N ASP A 182 -9.62 8.09 9.52
CA ASP A 182 -9.60 7.23 8.32
C ASP A 182 -8.24 7.23 7.60
N GLU A 183 -7.56 8.37 7.60
CA GLU A 183 -6.21 8.51 7.00
C GLU A 183 -5.13 7.68 7.71
N LEU A 184 -5.38 7.25 8.95
CA LEU A 184 -4.52 6.36 9.74
C LEU A 184 -4.99 4.90 9.68
N VAL A 185 -6.12 4.61 9.04
CA VAL A 185 -6.63 3.25 8.77
C VAL A 185 -6.03 2.77 7.45
N SER A 186 -4.74 2.44 7.46
CA SER A 186 -4.01 1.97 6.29
C SER A 186 -3.20 0.72 6.61
N GLY A 187 -3.11 -0.21 5.66
CA GLY A 187 -2.26 -1.40 5.81
C GLY A 187 -0.76 -1.09 5.97
N LYS A 188 -0.35 0.16 5.67
CA LYS A 188 1.03 0.67 5.83
C LYS A 188 1.31 1.26 7.21
N ILE A 189 0.28 1.46 8.04
CA ILE A 189 0.36 2.17 9.32
C ILE A 189 0.12 1.17 10.47
N LYS A 190 0.93 1.26 11.52
CA LYS A 190 0.82 0.46 12.75
C LYS A 190 0.97 1.31 14.01
N ASN A 191 0.63 0.71 15.16
CA ASN A 191 0.83 1.29 16.49
C ASN A 191 0.27 2.70 16.65
N VAL A 192 -0.92 2.95 16.07
CA VAL A 192 -1.56 4.26 16.11
C VAL A 192 -2.06 4.54 17.52
N THR A 193 -1.48 5.55 18.16
CA THR A 193 -1.82 5.95 19.52
C THR A 193 -2.04 7.45 19.61
N LEU A 194 -2.99 7.87 20.45
CA LEU A 194 -3.15 9.27 20.81
C LEU A 194 -1.98 9.68 21.72
N SER A 195 -1.11 10.59 21.30
CA SER A 195 0.07 10.96 22.07
C SER A 195 -0.16 12.18 22.96
N ASN A 196 -0.90 13.18 22.46
CA ASN A 196 -1.14 14.42 23.18
C ASN A 196 -2.48 15.05 22.78
N VAL A 197 -3.02 15.85 23.69
CA VAL A 197 -4.22 16.67 23.47
C VAL A 197 -3.96 18.08 24.00
N GLU A 198 -4.12 19.08 23.14
CA GLU A 198 -3.82 20.48 23.45
C GLU A 198 -5.03 21.35 23.18
N TYR A 199 -5.48 22.09 24.20
CA TYR A 199 -6.54 23.09 24.07
C TYR A 199 -6.17 24.16 23.04
N GLN A 200 -7.13 24.56 22.22
CA GLN A 200 -6.99 25.64 21.26
C GLN A 200 -8.07 26.69 21.45
N ASP A 201 -7.67 27.96 21.32
CA ASP A 201 -8.60 29.06 21.49
C ASP A 201 -9.54 29.19 20.27
N ALA A 202 -10.84 29.18 20.54
CA ALA A 202 -11.92 29.37 19.57
C ALA A 202 -12.73 30.65 19.82
N SER A 203 -12.10 31.70 20.38
CA SER A 203 -12.77 32.97 20.70
C SER A 203 -13.47 33.61 19.50
N ASN A 204 -12.96 33.37 18.28
CA ASN A 204 -13.51 33.90 17.03
C ASN A 204 -14.41 32.91 16.27
N LEU A 205 -15.01 31.93 16.95
CA LEU A 205 -15.83 30.91 16.29
C LEU A 205 -17.01 31.52 15.51
N THR A 206 -17.04 31.19 14.23
CA THR A 206 -18.10 31.55 13.28
C THR A 206 -19.22 30.50 13.24
N GLN A 207 -20.40 30.87 12.70
CA GLN A 207 -21.50 29.91 12.51
C GLN A 207 -21.11 28.81 11.51
N GLY A 208 -20.27 29.14 10.52
CA GLY A 208 -19.75 28.16 9.56
C GLY A 208 -18.91 27.08 10.24
N GLU A 209 -17.97 27.46 11.11
CA GLU A 209 -17.15 26.49 11.85
C GLU A 209 -17.98 25.63 12.81
N LEU A 210 -18.98 26.23 13.44
CA LEU A 210 -19.92 25.50 14.29
C LEU A 210 -20.68 24.44 13.48
N ASN A 211 -21.18 24.79 12.30
CA ASN A 211 -21.87 23.84 11.43
C ASN A 211 -20.93 22.70 11.00
N THR A 212 -19.67 23.01 10.68
CA THR A 212 -18.64 21.99 10.38
C THR A 212 -18.41 21.06 11.57
N ALA A 213 -18.31 21.60 12.78
CA ALA A 213 -18.16 20.80 13.99
C ALA A 213 -19.34 19.84 14.23
N ILE A 214 -20.56 20.31 13.97
CA ILE A 214 -21.77 19.49 14.07
C ILE A 214 -21.75 18.36 13.02
N LEU A 215 -21.38 18.66 11.78
CA LEU A 215 -21.30 17.67 10.70
C LEU A 215 -20.25 16.59 10.98
N GLN A 216 -19.11 16.96 11.57
CA GLN A 216 -18.02 16.04 11.86
C GLN A 216 -18.18 15.27 13.18
N ARG A 217 -19.19 15.62 13.99
CA ARG A 217 -19.41 15.07 15.33
C ARG A 217 -19.39 13.52 15.35
N ASP A 218 -20.24 12.90 14.54
CA ASP A 218 -20.42 11.44 14.55
C ASP A 218 -19.27 10.72 13.87
N ILE A 219 -18.50 11.43 13.03
CA ILE A 219 -17.27 10.94 12.42
C ILE A 219 -16.15 10.89 13.46
N TYR A 220 -16.03 11.93 14.27
CA TYR A 220 -14.92 12.10 15.21
C TYR A 220 -15.12 11.38 16.54
N PHE A 221 -16.34 11.20 17.00
CA PHE A 221 -16.63 10.65 18.33
C PHE A 221 -17.53 9.43 18.25
N LYS A 222 -17.13 8.37 18.95
CA LYS A 222 -17.95 7.16 19.10
C LYS A 222 -19.16 7.39 20.00
N ASN A 223 -19.00 8.24 21.00
CA ASN A 223 -20.03 8.59 22.00
C ASN A 223 -20.37 10.09 21.93
N ALA A 224 -20.59 10.58 20.72
CA ALA A 224 -21.06 11.93 20.46
C ALA A 224 -22.31 12.30 21.27
N ASN A 225 -22.42 13.57 21.66
CA ASN A 225 -23.63 14.09 22.28
C ASN A 225 -24.72 14.33 21.20
N ASN A 226 -25.86 13.67 21.36
CA ASN A 226 -26.98 13.72 20.41
C ASN A 226 -28.14 14.63 20.87
N ASP A 227 -27.95 15.41 21.94
CA ASP A 227 -29.00 16.26 22.52
C ASP A 227 -29.26 17.56 21.75
N TYR A 228 -28.68 17.72 20.56
CA TYR A 228 -28.87 18.89 19.70
C TYR A 228 -28.97 18.48 18.23
N ASP A 229 -29.92 19.12 17.53
CA ASP A 229 -30.14 18.95 16.09
C ASP A 229 -29.01 19.60 15.27
N TYR A 230 -29.01 19.32 13.97
CA TYR A 230 -28.03 19.84 13.01
C TYR A 230 -27.99 21.38 12.89
N PHE A 231 -28.95 22.09 13.49
CA PHE A 231 -29.11 23.54 13.40
C PHE A 231 -28.98 24.21 14.78
N LEU A 232 -27.78 24.16 15.36
CA LEU A 232 -27.47 24.88 16.60
C LEU A 232 -27.03 26.32 16.30
N THR A 233 -27.59 27.31 16.98
CA THR A 233 -27.22 28.71 16.79
C THR A 233 -26.11 29.14 17.75
N LEU A 234 -25.24 30.06 17.32
CA LEU A 234 -24.20 30.63 18.19
C LEU A 234 -24.74 31.27 19.49
N ALA A 235 -26.02 31.68 19.52
CA ALA A 235 -26.62 32.31 20.71
C ALA A 235 -26.80 31.33 21.88
N ASN A 236 -26.96 30.04 21.59
CA ASN A 236 -27.15 28.96 22.55
C ASN A 236 -25.84 28.28 22.97
N ILE A 237 -24.72 28.75 22.41
CA ILE A 237 -23.40 28.16 22.62
C ILE A 237 -22.53 29.13 23.41
N GLU A 238 -22.01 28.65 24.53
CA GLU A 238 -20.88 29.27 25.16
C GLU A 238 -19.65 29.00 24.32
N LYS A 239 -19.18 30.07 23.69
CA LYS A 239 -17.93 30.02 22.96
C LYS A 239 -16.83 29.83 23.99
N ASN A 240 -16.20 28.67 23.94
CA ASN A 240 -14.83 28.52 24.42
C ASN A 240 -14.64 28.82 25.91
N MET A 241 -15.60 28.39 26.75
CA MET A 241 -15.75 28.71 28.17
C MET A 241 -14.44 28.54 28.98
N TYR A 242 -13.53 29.47 29.24
CA TYR A 242 -13.18 30.85 28.91
C TYR A 242 -11.66 30.83 29.16
N ASN A 243 -10.84 30.52 28.15
CA ASN A 243 -9.38 30.24 28.22
C ASN A 243 -8.96 28.85 28.80
N ARG A 244 -7.68 28.48 28.59
CA ARG A 244 -7.05 27.21 29.05
C ARG A 244 -7.21 26.91 30.55
N ASN A 245 -7.46 27.92 31.37
CA ASN A 245 -7.62 27.78 32.81
C ASN A 245 -9.07 27.46 33.22
N SER A 246 -10.05 27.64 32.34
CA SER A 246 -11.46 27.38 32.66
C SER A 246 -11.92 25.99 32.22
N ILE A 247 -11.25 25.41 31.22
CA ILE A 247 -11.46 24.03 30.78
C ILE A 247 -10.12 23.30 30.74
N LYS A 248 -10.08 22.16 31.41
CA LYS A 248 -8.98 21.19 31.33
C LYS A 248 -9.38 20.09 30.38
N ILE A 249 -8.59 19.93 29.32
CA ILE A 249 -8.65 18.77 28.44
C ILE A 249 -7.43 17.89 28.69
N SER A 250 -7.65 16.60 28.85
CA SER A 250 -6.58 15.62 29.08
C SER A 250 -6.88 14.30 28.41
N LYS A 251 -5.83 13.61 27.98
CA LYS A 251 -5.90 12.20 27.58
C LYS A 251 -6.12 11.34 28.84
N GLN A 252 -6.98 10.33 28.74
CA GLN A 252 -7.08 9.26 29.74
C GLN A 252 -6.47 7.97 29.18
N ASP A 253 -7.25 7.24 28.38
CA ASP A 253 -6.87 5.97 27.77
C ASP A 253 -6.55 6.14 26.27
N GLU A 254 -6.28 5.03 25.57
CA GLU A 254 -5.72 4.97 24.21
C GLU A 254 -6.38 5.94 23.22
N TYR A 255 -7.71 6.09 23.26
CA TYR A 255 -8.48 7.02 22.42
C TYR A 255 -9.48 7.88 23.20
N LYS A 256 -9.32 8.01 24.52
CA LYS A 256 -10.28 8.73 25.37
C LYS A 256 -9.74 10.10 25.79
N ILE A 257 -10.60 11.11 25.66
CA ILE A 257 -10.34 12.45 26.15
C ILE A 257 -11.35 12.80 27.23
N SER A 258 -10.87 13.44 28.29
CA SER A 258 -11.71 14.01 29.33
C SER A 258 -11.69 15.53 29.25
N ILE A 259 -12.87 16.11 29.32
CA ILE A 259 -13.11 17.53 29.36
C ILE A 259 -13.69 17.84 30.73
N ASN A 260 -13.01 18.70 31.48
CA ASN A 260 -13.45 19.13 32.81
C ASN A 260 -13.47 20.65 32.87
N SER A 261 -14.64 21.19 33.15
CA SER A 261 -14.86 22.61 33.38
C SER A 261 -14.62 22.98 34.85
N ILE A 262 -13.86 24.06 35.05
CA ILE A 262 -13.56 24.57 36.39
C ILE A 262 -14.71 25.45 36.87
N SER A 263 -15.22 26.32 36.00
CA SER A 263 -16.35 27.21 36.23
C SER A 263 -17.67 26.66 35.68
N SER A 264 -18.79 27.13 36.23
CA SER A 264 -20.12 26.88 35.66
C SER A 264 -20.36 27.75 34.41
N GLY A 265 -21.21 27.23 33.51
CA GLY A 265 -21.57 27.87 32.25
C GLY A 265 -22.91 28.58 32.25
N SER A 266 -22.98 29.66 31.48
CA SER A 266 -24.19 30.45 31.28
C SER A 266 -25.08 29.91 30.17
N LYS A 267 -24.54 29.12 29.23
CA LYS A 267 -25.29 28.60 28.06
C LYS A 267 -25.62 27.12 28.19
N ASP A 268 -26.42 26.60 27.26
CA ASP A 268 -26.85 25.20 27.30
C ASP A 268 -25.76 24.25 26.78
N TYR A 269 -24.94 24.73 25.84
CA TYR A 269 -23.84 23.98 25.26
C TYR A 269 -22.56 24.81 25.26
N ALA A 270 -21.41 24.16 25.38
CA ALA A 270 -20.10 24.76 25.12
C ALA A 270 -19.43 24.05 23.95
N ILE A 271 -18.73 24.81 23.12
CA ILE A 271 -17.88 24.27 22.06
C ILE A 271 -16.41 24.44 22.44
N ILE A 272 -15.65 23.36 22.29
CA ILE A 272 -14.27 23.26 22.74
C ILE A 272 -13.44 22.80 21.55
N LYS A 273 -12.51 23.65 21.13
CA LYS A 273 -11.55 23.36 20.07
C LYS A 273 -10.26 22.86 20.69
N TYR A 274 -9.70 21.80 20.13
CA TYR A 274 -8.43 21.27 20.59
C TYR A 274 -7.71 20.54 19.45
N ILE A 275 -6.40 20.41 19.58
CA ILE A 275 -5.57 19.64 18.67
C ILE A 275 -5.18 18.34 19.36
N THR A 276 -5.33 17.24 18.65
CA THR A 276 -4.79 15.95 19.07
C THR A 276 -3.57 15.62 18.23
N THR A 277 -2.51 15.14 18.85
CA THR A 277 -1.36 14.56 18.15
C THR A 277 -1.50 13.05 18.18
N TRP A 278 -1.50 12.43 17.00
CA TRP A 278 -1.49 10.99 16.80
C TRP A 278 -0.07 10.56 16.47
N LYS A 279 0.45 9.58 17.20
CA LYS A 279 1.71 8.90 16.89
C LYS A 279 1.40 7.60 16.18
N TYR A 280 2.13 7.33 15.11
CA TYR A 280 1.97 6.11 14.34
C TYR A 280 3.29 5.72 13.69
N GLU A 281 3.40 4.45 13.33
CA GLU A 281 4.52 3.88 12.61
C GLU A 281 4.09 3.65 11.16
N GLU A 282 4.78 4.28 10.19
CA GLU A 282 4.49 4.13 8.76
C GLU A 282 5.61 3.35 8.06
N TYR A 283 5.25 2.41 7.21
CA TYR A 283 6.21 1.62 6.43
C TYR A 283 7.02 2.51 5.46
N LYS A 284 8.35 2.46 5.57
CA LYS A 284 9.33 3.32 4.89
C LYS A 284 9.37 3.12 3.37
N TYR A 285 9.13 1.90 2.90
CA TYR A 285 9.28 1.59 1.49
C TYR A 285 7.97 1.84 0.74
N LYS A 286 8.03 2.67 -0.30
CA LYS A 286 6.93 2.78 -1.25
C LYS A 286 6.86 1.46 -2.01
N LEU A 287 5.74 0.75 -1.89
CA LEU A 287 5.34 -0.23 -2.89
C LEU A 287 5.20 0.57 -4.20
N SER A 288 6.18 0.41 -5.10
CA SER A 288 6.16 0.92 -6.46
C SER A 288 5.14 0.16 -7.29
#